data_AF-A0A1I5WB23-F1
#
_entry.id   AF-A0A1I5WB23-F1
#
_cell.length_a   1.000
_cell.length_b   1.000
_cell.length_c   1.000
_cell.angle_alpha   90.00
_cell.angle_beta   90.00
_cell.angle_gamma   90.00
#
_symmetry.space_group_name_H-M   'P 1'
#
loop_
_entity.id
_entity.type
_entity.pdbx_description
1 polymer ?
#
loop_
_entity_poly.entity_id
_entity_poly.type
_entity_poly.pdbx_seq_one_letter_code
_entity_poly.pdbx_strand_id
1 'polypeptide(L)' 'MENWKQYKRKGLSEMRPYIKDEDLTGVSVSKEDNPETDMGMIARNPKNHEDKWYVARKYFEDNFEEA' A
#
# COMPACT_ATOMS: atom_id res chain seq x y z
N MET A 1 -12.49 -4.34 -23.59
CA MET A 1 -12.92 -4.16 -22.19
C MET A 1 -12.29 -5.28 -21.39
N GLU A 2 -11.46 -4.95 -20.41
CA GLU A 2 -10.88 -5.95 -19.52
C GLU A 2 -11.96 -6.48 -18.57
N ASN A 3 -11.87 -7.77 -18.23
CA ASN A 3 -12.82 -8.44 -17.36
C ASN A 3 -12.51 -8.15 -15.89
N TRP A 4 -12.88 -6.96 -15.42
CA TRP A 4 -12.75 -6.59 -14.01
C TRP A 4 -13.70 -7.40 -13.12
N LYS A 5 -13.20 -7.87 -11.98
CA LYS A 5 -13.98 -8.60 -10.97
C LYS A 5 -13.64 -8.05 -9.59
N GLN A 6 -14.65 -7.97 -8.73
CA GLN A 6 -14.48 -7.55 -7.34
C GLN A 6 -14.13 -8.76 -6.47
N TYR A 7 -13.15 -8.59 -5.58
CA TYR A 7 -12.70 -9.62 -4.65
C TYR A 7 -12.65 -9.05 -3.24
N LYS A 8 -13.02 -9.87 -2.24
CA LYS A 8 -12.77 -9.56 -0.83
C LYS A 8 -11.42 -10.13 -0.42
N ARG A 9 -10.69 -9.40 0.42
CA ARG A 9 -9.45 -9.90 1.01
C ARG A 9 -9.78 -11.04 1.98
N LYS A 10 -9.02 -12.14 1.91
CA LYS A 10 -9.24 -13.32 2.79
C LYS A 10 -8.62 -13.16 4.19
N GLY A 11 -7.76 -12.18 4.40
CA GLY A 11 -7.05 -11.97 5.66
C GLY A 11 -6.63 -10.52 5.82
N LEU A 12 -5.90 -10.24 6.90
CA LEU A 12 -5.48 -8.90 7.25
C LEU A 12 -4.37 -8.35 6.34
N SER A 13 -4.20 -7.03 6.40
CA SER A 13 -3.14 -6.32 5.70
C SER A 13 -2.12 -5.83 6.71
N GLU A 14 -0.85 -6.15 6.48
CA GLU A 14 0.24 -5.57 7.25
C GLU A 14 0.69 -4.30 6.56
N MET A 15 0.51 -3.17 7.25
CA MET A 15 0.88 -1.85 6.76
C MET A 15 1.51 -1.04 7.88
N ARG A 16 2.43 -0.14 7.51
CA ARG A 16 2.96 0.89 8.40
C ARG A 16 2.92 2.25 7.72
N PRO A 17 2.92 3.38 8.46
CA PRO A 17 3.07 4.69 7.87
C PRO A 17 4.37 4.79 7.05
N TYR A 18 4.30 5.48 5.92
CA TYR A 18 5.48 5.96 5.21
C TYR A 18 6.18 7.04 6.05
N ILE A 19 7.51 6.99 6.06
CA ILE A 19 8.35 7.99 6.71
C ILE A 19 8.90 8.90 5.63
N LYS A 20 8.73 10.21 5.79
CA LYS A 20 9.21 11.18 4.82
C LYS A 20 10.73 11.01 4.61
N ASP A 21 11.13 11.03 3.34
CA ASP A 21 12.51 10.86 2.89
C ASP A 21 13.12 9.47 3.18
N GLU A 22 12.31 8.44 3.49
CA GLU A 22 12.81 7.08 3.63
C GLU A 22 13.19 6.44 2.29
N ASP A 23 14.15 5.51 2.33
CA ASP A 23 14.54 4.75 1.15
C ASP A 23 13.41 3.82 0.70
N LEU A 24 12.89 4.08 -0.49
CA LEU A 24 11.86 3.28 -1.15
C LEU A 24 12.44 2.18 -2.05
N THR A 25 13.75 1.93 -1.99
CA THR A 25 14.36 0.79 -2.70
C THR A 25 13.69 -0.51 -2.29
N GLY A 26 13.14 -1.23 -3.28
CA GLY A 26 12.40 -2.47 -3.06
C GLY A 26 10.92 -2.28 -2.68
N VAL A 27 10.41 -1.05 -2.67
CA VAL A 27 8.98 -0.75 -2.56
C VAL A 27 8.41 -0.48 -3.95
N SER A 28 7.36 -1.21 -4.33
CA SER A 28 6.61 -0.93 -5.55
C SER A 28 5.77 0.34 -5.36
N VAL A 29 6.04 1.38 -6.14
CA VAL A 29 5.30 2.65 -6.13
C VAL A 29 4.70 2.87 -7.50
N SER A 30 3.40 3.17 -7.59
CA SER A 30 2.79 3.51 -8.88
C SER A 30 3.29 4.87 -9.35
N LYS A 31 3.32 5.09 -10.66
CA LYS A 31 3.73 6.38 -11.24
C LYS A 31 2.76 7.53 -10.91
N GLU A 32 1.52 7.19 -10.57
CA GLU A 32 0.46 8.13 -10.18
C GLU A 32 0.52 8.50 -8.69
N ASP A 33 1.24 7.73 -7.87
CA ASP A 33 1.35 7.97 -6.43
C ASP A 33 2.54 8.89 -6.12
N ASN A 34 2.41 9.74 -5.10
CA ASN A 34 3.51 10.59 -4.64
C ASN A 34 3.70 10.46 -3.12
N PRO A 35 4.56 9.52 -2.66
CA PRO A 35 4.75 9.26 -1.23
C PRO A 35 5.09 10.48 -0.38
N GLU A 36 5.89 11.41 -0.90
CA GLU A 36 6.33 12.61 -0.17
C GLU A 36 5.19 13.59 0.14
N THR A 37 4.17 13.67 -0.73
CA THR A 37 3.01 14.55 -0.54
C THR A 37 1.84 13.82 0.09
N ASP A 38 1.63 12.58 -0.33
CA ASP A 38 0.47 11.78 0.07
C ASP A 38 0.62 11.29 1.51
N MET A 39 1.85 11.00 1.95
CA MET A 39 2.17 10.52 3.30
C MET A 39 1.31 9.30 3.69
N GLY A 40 1.24 8.32 2.78
CA GLY A 40 0.43 7.11 2.91
C GLY A 40 1.09 6.00 3.71
N MET A 41 0.88 4.77 3.26
CA MET A 41 1.31 3.56 3.97
C MET A 41 2.22 2.70 3.11
N ILE A 42 3.11 1.96 3.75
CA ILE A 42 3.87 0.85 3.15
C ILE A 42 3.21 -0.45 3.56
N ALA A 43 2.61 -1.12 2.59
CA ALA A 43 2.05 -2.46 2.75
C ALA A 43 3.09 -3.52 2.37
N ARG A 44 2.97 -4.70 2.95
CA ARG A 44 3.82 -5.85 2.60
C ARG A 44 3.03 -7.15 2.49
N ASN A 45 3.61 -8.10 1.77
CA ASN A 45 3.10 -9.45 1.70
C ASN A 45 3.47 -10.22 2.99
N PRO A 46 2.50 -10.70 3.79
CA PRO A 46 2.79 -11.37 5.06
C PRO A 46 3.52 -12.72 4.90
N LYS A 47 3.61 -13.25 3.67
CA LYS A 47 4.38 -14.46 3.36
C LYS A 47 5.76 -14.17 2.77
N ASN A 48 5.99 -12.95 2.32
CA ASN A 48 7.26 -12.49 1.77
C ASN A 48 7.47 -11.02 2.14
N HIS A 49 8.16 -10.75 3.24
CA HIS A 49 8.31 -9.39 3.74
C HIS A 49 9.16 -8.48 2.84
N GLU A 50 9.87 -9.02 1.85
CA GLU A 50 10.59 -8.23 0.84
C GLU A 50 9.67 -7.69 -0.26
N ASP A 51 8.49 -8.28 -0.42
CA ASP A 51 7.47 -7.80 -1.36
C ASP A 51 6.62 -6.71 -0.67
N LYS A 52 6.98 -5.46 -0.99
CA LYS A 52 6.41 -4.24 -0.41
C LYS A 52 5.82 -3.36 -1.51
N TRP A 53 4.73 -2.66 -1.18
CA TRP A 53 4.13 -1.67 -2.07
C TRP A 53 3.60 -0.47 -1.29
N TYR A 54 3.63 0.68 -1.94
CA TYR A 54 3.06 1.91 -1.41
C TYR A 54 1.53 1.89 -1.58
N VAL A 55 0.84 2.44 -0.60
CA VAL A 55 -0.61 2.65 -0.60
C VAL A 55 -0.86 4.12 -0.32
N ALA A 56 -1.43 4.83 -1.28
CA ALA A 56 -1.78 6.23 -1.11
C ALA A 56 -2.67 6.45 0.11
N ARG A 57 -2.41 7.53 0.86
CA ARG A 57 -3.09 7.83 2.12
C ARG A 57 -4.61 7.83 1.99
N LYS A 58 -5.12 8.51 0.96
CA LYS A 58 -6.57 8.57 0.71
C LYS A 58 -7.17 7.18 0.49
N TYR A 59 -6.51 6.34 -0.30
CA TYR A 59 -6.97 4.98 -0.53
C TYR A 59 -6.94 4.16 0.78
N PHE A 60 -5.92 4.34 1.62
CA PHE A 60 -5.86 3.71 2.92
C PHE A 60 -7.05 4.12 3.81
N GLU A 61 -7.26 5.42 4.00
CA GLU A 61 -8.33 5.97 4.85
C GLU A 61 -9.73 5.58 4.35
N ASP A 62 -9.94 5.49 3.03
CA ASP A 62 -11.23 5.13 2.44
C ASP A 62 -11.53 3.60 2.49
N ASN A 63 -10.54 2.74 2.71
CA ASN A 63 -10.69 1.27 2.53
C ASN A 63 -10.21 0.40 3.71
N PHE A 64 -9.52 0.97 4.70
CA PHE A 64 -8.93 0.20 5.80
C PHE A 64 -9.25 0.81 7.16
N GLU A 65 -9.35 -0.07 8.15
CA GLU A 65 -9.50 0.25 9.57
C GLU A 65 -8.57 -0.65 10.39
N GLU A 66 -8.24 -0.23 11.61
CA GLU A 66 -7.49 -1.07 12.55
C GLU A 66 -8.34 -2.27 12.94
N ALA A 67 -7.75 -3.48 12.85
CA ALA A 67 -8.43 -4.76 13.05
C ALA A 67 -8.43 -5.23 14.51
#